data_AF-A0A258ATI3-F1
#
_entry.id   AF-A0A258ATI3-F1
#
_cell.length_a   1.000
_cell.length_b   1.000
_cell.length_c   1.000
_cell.angle_alpha   90.00
_cell.angle_beta   90.00
_cell.angle_gamma   90.00
#
_symmetry.space_group_name_H-M   'P 1'
#
loop_
_entity.id
_entity.type
_entity.pdbx_description
1 polymer ?
#
loop_
_entity_poly.entity_id
_entity_poly.type
_entity_poly.pdbx_seq_one_letter_code
_entity_poly.pdbx_strand_id
1 'polypeptide(L)'
;MAKHGQKKQETSAFEKQSVCGGRQAVVELSEITTCGLVFWSRHRFDLGAEVQVRIQRSALTPAMLAMTASNSKWVMLKCLVVAGSPQRRSDGSFGFKVSLLVVQAADDSTHEPKLHTKMRWFAPPLRGLRRFGLN
;
A
#
# COMPACT_ATOMS: atom_id res chain seq x y z
N MET A 1 31.95 36.41 -11.29
CA MET A 1 31.50 35.08 -11.76
C MET A 1 31.30 34.18 -10.56
N ALA A 2 30.08 33.72 -10.29
CA ALA A 2 29.76 32.45 -9.63
C ALA A 2 28.22 32.37 -9.53
N LYS A 3 27.62 31.61 -10.44
CA LYS A 3 26.19 31.28 -10.47
C LYS A 3 25.95 30.13 -9.49
N HIS A 4 25.26 30.35 -8.37
CA HIS A 4 24.65 29.24 -7.62
C HIS A 4 23.18 29.54 -7.35
N GLY A 5 22.35 29.04 -8.27
CA GLY A 5 20.91 28.94 -8.07
C GLY A 5 20.62 27.89 -7.02
N GLN A 6 20.16 28.33 -5.86
CA GLN A 6 19.53 27.45 -4.89
C GLN A 6 18.15 27.07 -5.43
N LYS A 7 18.05 25.84 -5.93
CA LYS A 7 16.79 25.23 -6.34
C LYS A 7 15.97 24.99 -5.06
N LYS A 8 14.97 25.83 -4.81
CA LYS A 8 13.97 25.63 -3.75
C LYS A 8 13.33 24.26 -3.94
N GLN A 9 13.60 23.36 -3.01
CA GLN A 9 12.86 22.11 -2.88
C GLN A 9 11.54 22.49 -2.20
N GLU A 10 10.45 22.49 -2.96
CA GLU A 10 9.11 22.75 -2.42
C GLU A 10 8.71 21.60 -1.49
N THR A 11 8.86 21.80 -0.18
CA THR A 11 8.30 20.94 0.85
C THR A 11 6.83 21.32 1.06
N SER A 12 5.91 20.56 0.47
CA SER A 12 4.48 20.68 0.73
C SER A 12 4.07 19.78 1.90
N ALA A 13 4.22 20.31 3.11
CA ALA A 13 3.49 19.84 4.29
C ALA A 13 3.17 21.07 5.14
N PHE A 14 2.06 21.74 4.84
CA PHE A 14 1.53 22.74 5.74
C PHE A 14 0.99 22.02 6.98
N GLU A 15 1.73 22.16 8.08
CA GLU A 15 1.26 21.91 9.43
C GLU A 15 -0.03 22.70 9.67
N LYS A 16 -1.13 21.99 9.90
CA LYS A 16 -2.14 22.23 10.95
C LYS A 16 -3.39 21.43 10.59
N GLN A 17 -3.84 20.60 11.53
CA GLN A 17 -5.01 19.71 11.47
C GLN A 17 -4.76 18.30 10.93
N SER A 18 -4.04 17.47 11.69
CA SER A 18 -4.27 16.03 11.65
C SER A 18 -4.19 15.46 13.07
N VAL A 19 -5.37 15.27 13.66
CA VAL A 19 -5.58 14.57 14.93
C VAL A 19 -5.55 13.06 14.62
N CYS A 20 -4.37 12.54 14.29
CA CYS A 20 -3.95 11.13 14.36
C CYS A 20 -2.58 11.03 13.72
N GLY A 21 -1.53 10.72 14.50
CA GLY A 21 -0.14 10.65 14.04
C GLY A 21 0.12 9.46 13.11
N GLY A 22 -0.42 9.49 11.90
CA GLY A 22 -0.04 8.58 10.82
C GLY A 22 1.39 8.92 10.41
N ARG A 23 2.32 7.97 10.57
CA ARG A 23 3.70 8.12 10.08
C ARG A 23 3.68 8.13 8.56
N GLN A 24 3.73 9.31 7.96
CA GLN A 24 3.95 9.47 6.52
C GLN A 24 5.44 9.44 6.24
N ALA A 25 5.85 8.69 5.22
CA ALA A 25 7.23 8.64 4.77
C ALA A 25 7.27 8.72 3.24
N VAL A 26 8.20 9.51 2.71
CA VAL A 26 8.51 9.52 1.28
C VAL A 26 9.59 8.47 1.05
N VAL A 27 9.30 7.53 0.15
CA VAL A 27 10.21 6.43 -0.18
C VAL A 27 10.44 6.42 -1.68
N GLU A 28 11.65 6.01 -2.06
CA GLU A 28 11.96 5.69 -3.44
C GLU A 28 11.36 4.32 -3.79
N LEU A 29 10.54 4.27 -4.84
CA LEU A 29 10.02 3.01 -5.36
C LEU A 29 11.15 2.26 -6.04
N SER A 30 11.32 1.01 -5.65
CA SER A 30 12.31 0.11 -6.22
C SER A 30 11.77 -0.63 -7.44
N GLU A 31 10.49 -0.99 -7.42
CA GLU A 31 9.86 -1.76 -8.50
C GLU A 31 8.34 -1.49 -8.53
N ILE A 32 7.77 -1.50 -9.73
CA ILE A 32 6.32 -1.46 -9.96
C ILE A 32 5.98 -2.68 -10.81
N THR A 33 5.12 -3.54 -10.27
CA THR A 33 4.63 -4.73 -10.96
C THR A 33 3.20 -4.49 -11.46
N THR A 34 2.63 -5.45 -12.18
CA THR A 34 1.26 -5.35 -12.70
C THR A 34 0.21 -5.16 -11.58
N CYS A 35 0.44 -5.74 -10.40
CA CYS A 35 -0.51 -5.74 -9.29
C CYS A 35 0.03 -5.11 -8.00
N GLY A 36 1.28 -4.66 -7.97
CA GLY A 36 1.93 -4.32 -6.72
C GLY A 36 3.08 -3.32 -6.84
N LEU A 37 3.56 -2.89 -5.68
CA LEU A 37 4.66 -1.95 -5.52
C LEU A 37 5.71 -2.57 -4.62
N VAL A 38 6.99 -2.28 -4.90
CA VAL A 38 8.09 -2.67 -4.01
C VAL A 38 8.91 -1.44 -3.71
N PHE A 39 9.23 -1.25 -2.43
CA PHE A 39 10.12 -0.19 -1.97
C PHE A 39 10.99 -0.68 -0.83
N TRP A 40 12.02 0.10 -0.53
CA TRP A 40 12.86 -0.13 0.63
C TRP A 40 12.49 0.84 1.76
N SER A 41 12.47 0.36 3.00
CA SER A 41 12.21 1.19 4.19
C SER A 41 13.14 0.83 5.35
N ARG A 42 13.46 1.82 6.19
CA ARG A 42 14.09 1.59 7.51
C ARG A 42 13.10 1.01 8.51
N HIS A 43 11.81 1.16 8.28
CA HIS A 43 10.76 0.68 9.15
C HIS A 43 10.27 -0.68 8.69
N ARG A 44 10.04 -1.56 9.67
CA ARG A 44 9.33 -2.81 9.46
C ARG A 44 7.83 -2.52 9.33
N PHE A 45 7.18 -3.25 8.43
CA PHE A 45 5.73 -3.26 8.28
C PHE A 45 5.22 -4.66 8.63
N ASP A 46 4.06 -4.71 9.28
CA ASP A 46 3.41 -5.97 9.61
C ASP A 46 2.77 -6.56 8.35
N LEU A 47 2.86 -7.89 8.20
CA LEU A 47 2.22 -8.59 7.10
C LEU A 47 0.70 -8.45 7.22
N GLY A 48 0.05 -8.14 6.10
CA GLY A 48 -1.39 -7.86 6.04
C GLY A 48 -1.80 -6.46 6.49
N ALA A 49 -0.86 -5.61 6.92
CA ALA A 49 -1.18 -4.23 7.25
C ALA A 49 -1.63 -3.46 6.00
N GLU A 50 -2.64 -2.61 6.17
CA GLU A 50 -3.09 -1.67 5.14
C GLU A 50 -2.17 -0.44 5.10
N VAL A 51 -1.74 -0.08 3.90
CA VAL A 51 -0.89 1.09 3.64
C VAL A 51 -1.52 1.90 2.53
N GLN A 52 -1.68 3.20 2.78
CA GLN A 52 -2.08 4.16 1.76
C GLN A 52 -0.85 4.72 1.06
N VAL A 53 -0.82 4.64 -0.27
CA VAL A 53 0.33 5.08 -1.09
C VAL A 53 -0.11 6.20 -2.01
N ARG A 54 0.55 7.36 -1.90
CA ARG A 54 0.42 8.45 -2.86
C ARG A 54 1.49 8.34 -3.93
N ILE A 55 1.09 8.17 -5.18
CA ILE A 55 2.02 7.95 -6.30
C ILE A 55 1.62 8.80 -7.51
N GLN A 56 2.60 9.18 -8.33
CA GLN A 56 2.30 9.89 -9.58
C GLN A 56 1.59 8.96 -10.55
N ARG A 57 0.51 9.46 -11.17
CA ARG A 57 -0.27 8.72 -12.17
C ARG A 57 0.60 8.18 -13.31
N SER A 58 1.61 8.94 -13.72
CA SER A 58 2.55 8.56 -14.78
C SER A 58 3.45 7.37 -14.44
N ALA A 59 3.56 6.99 -13.17
CA ALA A 59 4.34 5.82 -12.75
C ALA A 59 3.51 4.53 -12.74
N LEU A 60 2.18 4.61 -12.85
CA LEU A 60 1.29 3.47 -12.76
C LEU A 60 1.27 2.65 -14.06
N THR A 61 1.16 1.33 -13.92
CA THR A 61 0.91 0.44 -15.05
C THR A 61 -0.51 0.65 -15.59
N PRO A 62 -0.78 0.30 -16.88
CA PRO A 62 -2.14 0.38 -17.43
C PRO A 62 -3.18 -0.40 -16.61
N ALA A 63 -2.80 -1.55 -16.05
CA ALA A 63 -3.67 -2.35 -15.18
C ALA A 63 -4.02 -1.60 -13.87
N MET A 64 -3.04 -0.94 -13.25
CA MET A 64 -3.28 -0.09 -12.07
C MET A 64 -4.10 1.15 -12.41
N LEU A 65 -3.86 1.77 -13.56
CA LEU A 65 -4.62 2.93 -14.02
C LEU A 65 -6.10 2.60 -14.24
N ALA A 66 -6.41 1.42 -14.77
CA ALA A 66 -7.78 0.95 -14.96
C ALA A 66 -8.56 0.83 -13.64
N MET A 67 -7.86 0.65 -12.51
CA MET A 67 -8.46 0.63 -11.18
C MET A 67 -8.67 2.03 -10.56
N THR A 68 -8.23 3.09 -11.24
CA THR A 68 -8.24 4.46 -10.72
C THR A 68 -9.22 5.33 -11.51
N ALA A 69 -10.18 5.96 -10.83
CA ALA A 69 -11.17 6.82 -11.49
C ALA A 69 -10.66 8.25 -11.73
N SER A 70 -9.66 8.69 -10.96
CA SER A 70 -9.20 10.08 -10.96
C SER A 70 -8.16 10.39 -12.05
N ASN A 71 -8.42 11.42 -12.85
CA ASN A 71 -7.45 12.01 -13.78
C ASN A 71 -6.42 12.94 -13.10
N SER A 72 -6.34 12.93 -11.77
CA SER A 72 -5.36 13.70 -11.01
C SER A 72 -3.92 13.28 -11.35
N LYS A 73 -2.99 14.24 -11.23
CA LYS A 73 -1.54 14.00 -11.34
C LYS A 73 -1.04 12.98 -10.30
N TRP A 74 -1.65 12.99 -9.12
CA TRP A 74 -1.35 12.09 -8.01
C TRP A 74 -2.54 11.21 -7.72
N VAL A 75 -2.28 9.93 -7.50
CA VAL A 75 -3.29 8.92 -7.20
C VAL A 75 -3.00 8.34 -5.83
N MET A 76 -4.06 8.13 -5.05
CA MET A 76 -4.02 7.39 -3.80
C MET A 76 -4.39 5.93 -4.05
N LEU A 77 -3.52 5.02 -3.60
CA LEU A 77 -3.75 3.58 -3.65
C LEU A 77 -3.90 3.02 -2.23
N LYS A 78 -4.88 2.14 -2.04
CA LYS A 78 -4.96 1.25 -0.87
C LYS A 78 -4.22 -0.04 -1.19
N CYS A 79 -3.23 -0.34 -0.37
CA CYS A 79 -2.35 -1.48 -0.54
C CYS A 79 -2.31 -2.35 0.72
N LEU A 80 -1.97 -3.63 0.55
CA LEU A 80 -1.67 -4.55 1.64
C LEU A 80 -0.20 -4.96 1.61
N VAL A 81 0.42 -5.03 2.77
CA VAL A 81 1.79 -5.56 2.91
C VAL A 81 1.76 -7.07 2.74
N VAL A 82 2.40 -7.59 1.70
CA VAL A 82 2.45 -9.03 1.41
C VAL A 82 3.81 -9.66 1.72
N ALA A 83 4.88 -8.86 1.76
CA ALA A 83 6.20 -9.30 2.19
C ALA A 83 7.00 -8.14 2.79
N GLY A 84 7.94 -8.47 3.68
CA GLY A 84 8.82 -7.52 4.35
C GLY A 84 10.14 -8.18 4.74
N SER A 85 11.00 -8.47 3.77
CA SER A 85 12.26 -9.18 4.03
C SER A 85 13.36 -8.21 4.46
N PRO A 86 14.17 -8.55 5.48
CA PRO A 86 15.32 -7.74 5.85
C PRO A 86 16.33 -7.71 4.69
N GLN A 87 16.84 -6.53 4.36
CA GLN A 87 17.79 -6.32 3.28
C GLN A 87 18.85 -5.31 3.70
N ARG A 88 20.11 -5.67 3.46
CA ARG A 88 21.24 -4.72 3.52
C ARG A 88 21.54 -4.22 2.10
N ARG A 89 21.54 -2.90 1.90
CA ARG A 89 21.88 -2.28 0.61
C ARG A 89 23.40 -2.22 0.43
N SER A 90 23.84 -1.97 -0.79
CA SER A 90 25.27 -1.86 -1.15
C SER A 90 26.00 -0.70 -0.45
N ASP A 91 25.26 0.32 -0.03
CA ASP A 91 25.75 1.44 0.80
C ASP A 91 25.95 1.05 2.29
N GLY A 92 25.70 -0.21 2.65
CA GLY A 92 25.85 -0.73 4.00
C GLY A 92 24.64 -0.48 4.91
N SER A 93 23.64 0.28 4.46
CA SER A 93 22.42 0.54 5.21
C SER A 93 21.56 -0.71 5.37
N PHE A 94 20.93 -0.85 6.53
CA PHE A 94 20.05 -1.97 6.86
C PHE A 94 18.58 -1.51 6.93
N GLY A 95 17.69 -2.31 6.37
CA GLY A 95 16.25 -2.05 6.39
C GLY A 95 15.47 -3.24 5.84
N PHE A 96 14.32 -2.97 5.23
CA PHE A 96 13.39 -3.98 4.76
C PHE A 96 13.00 -3.69 3.31
N LYS A 97 13.00 -4.73 2.47
CA LYS A 97 12.34 -4.73 1.17
C LYS A 97 10.88 -5.06 1.40
N VAL A 98 10.02 -4.08 1.21
CA VAL A 98 8.58 -4.17 1.45
C VAL A 98 7.86 -4.33 0.12
N SER A 99 7.08 -5.41 0.00
CA SER A 99 6.22 -5.66 -1.16
C SER A 99 4.77 -5.40 -0.79
N LEU A 100 4.11 -4.63 -1.62
CA LEU A 100 2.72 -4.22 -1.48
C LEU A 100 1.88 -4.80 -2.62
N LEU A 101 0.67 -5.27 -2.29
CA LEU A 101 -0.37 -5.62 -3.24
C LEU A 101 -1.37 -4.46 -3.31
N VAL A 102 -1.69 -3.98 -4.51
CA VAL A 102 -2.74 -2.96 -4.70
C VAL A 102 -4.11 -3.61 -4.61
N VAL A 103 -4.97 -3.11 -3.72
CA VAL A 103 -6.33 -3.62 -3.50
C VAL A 103 -7.37 -2.71 -4.13
N GLN A 104 -7.19 -1.39 -4.04
CA GLN A 104 -8.14 -0.42 -4.58
C GLN A 104 -7.47 0.93 -4.82
N ALA A 105 -7.97 1.73 -5.77
CA ALA A 105 -7.71 3.17 -5.75
C ALA A 105 -8.57 3.82 -4.65
N ALA A 106 -7.95 4.59 -3.76
CA ALA A 106 -8.70 5.46 -2.86
C ALA A 106 -9.10 6.70 -3.65
N ASP A 107 -10.38 6.78 -4.03
CA ASP A 107 -10.95 8.00 -4.57
C ASP A 107 -11.21 8.99 -3.43
N ASP A 108 -10.79 10.24 -3.59
CA ASP A 108 -11.03 11.33 -2.63
C ASP A 108 -12.52 11.73 -2.52
N SER A 109 -13.44 11.07 -3.25
CA SER A 109 -14.82 11.53 -3.44
C SER A 109 -15.93 10.51 -3.17
N THR A 110 -15.70 9.39 -2.47
CA THR A 110 -16.82 8.46 -2.23
C THR A 110 -16.67 7.65 -0.95
N HIS A 111 -17.71 7.77 -0.10
CA HIS A 111 -18.02 6.99 1.09
C HIS A 111 -17.24 5.68 1.24
N GLU A 112 -16.53 5.56 2.36
CA GLU A 112 -16.10 4.27 2.89
C GLU A 112 -17.30 3.30 2.88
N PRO A 113 -17.28 2.19 2.12
CA PRO A 113 -18.22 1.13 2.38
C PRO A 113 -17.82 0.58 3.75
N LYS A 114 -18.68 0.81 4.76
CA LYS A 114 -18.56 0.18 6.07
C LYS A 114 -18.56 -1.33 5.84
N LEU A 115 -17.37 -1.92 5.73
CA LEU A 115 -17.20 -3.37 5.72
C LEU A 115 -17.58 -3.86 7.12
N HIS A 116 -18.87 -4.15 7.28
CA HIS A 116 -19.37 -4.96 8.38
C HIS A 116 -18.86 -6.39 8.14
N THR A 117 -17.62 -6.66 8.56
CA THR A 117 -17.05 -8.01 8.53
C THR A 117 -17.69 -8.84 9.65
N LYS A 118 -18.94 -9.25 9.44
CA LYS A 118 -19.45 -10.50 10.01
C LYS A 118 -19.27 -11.56 8.91
N MET A 119 -18.05 -12.08 8.78
CA MET A 119 -17.82 -13.32 8.06
C MET A 119 -18.58 -14.43 8.79
N ARG A 120 -19.82 -14.68 8.38
CA ARG A 120 -20.56 -15.87 8.75
C ARG A 120 -19.91 -16.99 7.97
N TRP A 121 -19.09 -17.80 8.64
CA TRP A 121 -18.52 -19.02 8.09
C TRP A 121 -19.64 -19.85 7.45
N PHE A 122 -19.73 -19.81 6.13
CA PHE A 122 -20.55 -20.75 5.38
C PHE A 122 -19.76 -22.06 5.34
N ALA A 123 -19.97 -22.89 6.35
CA ALA A 123 -19.67 -24.31 6.23
C ALA A 123 -20.77 -24.91 5.34
N PRO A 124 -20.49 -25.33 4.10
CA PRO A 124 -21.48 -26.11 3.36
C PRO A 124 -21.71 -27.42 4.13
N PRO A 125 -22.97 -27.86 4.30
CA PRO A 125 -23.24 -29.14 4.93
C PRO A 125 -22.63 -30.23 4.04
N LEU A 126 -21.57 -30.88 4.53
CA LEU A 126 -21.00 -32.06 3.91
C LEU A 126 -22.05 -33.18 3.95
N ARG A 127 -22.80 -33.33 2.85
CA ARG A 127 -23.68 -34.48 2.63
C ARG A 127 -22.79 -35.71 2.44
N GLY A 128 -22.81 -36.65 3.38
CA GLY A 128 -22.26 -37.99 3.14
C GLY A 128 -21.50 -38.67 4.28
N LEU A 129 -21.23 -38.00 5.41
CA LEU A 129 -20.61 -38.68 6.56
C LEU A 129 -21.67 -39.49 7.34
N ARG A 130 -21.94 -40.70 6.85
CA ARG A 130 -22.54 -41.76 7.66
C ARG A 130 -21.64 -41.98 8.87
N ARG A 131 -22.16 -41.67 10.06
CA ARG A 131 -21.53 -42.07 11.32
C ARG A 131 -21.55 -43.60 11.37
N PHE A 132 -20.40 -44.22 11.15
CA PHE A 132 -20.20 -45.59 11.61
C PHE A 132 -20.11 -45.53 13.13
N GLY A 133 -21.19 -45.92 13.81
CA GLY A 133 -21.12 -46.28 15.22
C GLY A 133 -20.31 -47.57 15.31
N LEU A 134 -19.22 -47.54 16.08
CA LEU A 134 -18.62 -48.75 16.61
C LEU A 134 -19.48 -49.18 17.80
N ASN A 135 -19.89 -50.45 17.79
CA ASN A 135 -20.62 -51.12 18.86
C ASN A 135 -19.88 -51.03 20.20
#